data_AF-W5TN71-F1
#
_entry.id   AF-W5TN71-F1
#
_cell.length_a   1.000
_cell.length_b   1.000
_cell.length_c   1.000
_cell.angle_alpha   90.00
_cell.angle_beta   90.00
_cell.angle_gamma   90.00
#
_symmetry.space_group_name_H-M   'P 1'
#
loop_
_entity.id
_entity.type
_entity.pdbx_description
1 polymer ?
#
loop_
_entity_poly.entity_id
_entity_poly.type
_entity_poly.pdbx_seq_one_letter_code
_entity_poly.pdbx_strand_id
1 'polypeptide(L)'
;MNAPAPTASAVRIDARRNRARVLAAAQQAFAEYGMSVSLSEIARRAGVGAGTVHRHFPTKLDLLEAVIQQRMDRLTARALSLRDVPDPTAAFLDFCTEVVTRTPGNKAMCDVLDADDGWPRTLLQDAGDRFHLALSHLLDSAQRAGGVRADLTVADVLAIFSGCVAIQRVSNAHRELARPATMLLDAMRAESAVTKPENSPGGRNGSGAGDESAGPGRCPICAAELPRSSTGRPARYCSPACRQKAHRRRRAVGAEPVVAERATAASRTVDRARRV
;
A
#
# COMPACT_ATOMS: atom_id res chain seq x y z
N MET A 1 31.99 47.36 24.90
CA MET A 1 30.52 47.22 24.86
C MET A 1 30.20 45.75 25.11
N ASN A 2 29.82 45.38 26.34
CA ASN A 2 29.47 43.99 26.68
C ASN A 2 28.01 43.74 26.31
N ALA A 3 27.76 42.74 25.47
CA ALA A 3 26.42 42.25 25.17
C ALA A 3 25.80 41.60 26.43
N PRO A 4 24.53 41.85 26.75
CA PRO A 4 23.89 41.24 27.92
C PRO A 4 23.81 39.71 27.76
N ALA A 5 24.07 38.99 28.86
CA ALA A 5 23.99 37.54 28.89
C ALA A 5 22.56 37.05 28.57
N PRO A 6 22.41 35.97 27.77
CA PRO A 6 21.10 35.50 27.35
C PRO A 6 20.26 35.03 28.55
N THR A 7 18.99 35.44 28.58
CA THR A 7 18.03 35.09 29.62
C THR A 7 17.65 33.60 29.56
N ALA A 8 17.28 33.01 30.69
CA ALA A 8 16.95 31.58 30.79
C ALA A 8 15.82 31.11 29.85
N SER A 9 14.90 32.00 29.46
CA SER A 9 13.85 31.71 28.48
C SER A 9 14.39 31.63 27.05
N ALA A 10 15.34 32.51 26.67
CA ALA A 10 16.01 32.46 25.37
C ALA A 10 16.81 31.16 25.21
N VAL A 11 17.52 30.73 26.26
CA VAL A 11 18.28 29.46 26.28
C VAL A 11 17.36 28.25 26.06
N ARG A 12 16.16 28.23 26.65
CA ARG A 12 15.17 27.14 26.46
C ARG A 12 14.59 27.11 25.05
N ILE A 13 14.35 28.29 24.46
CA ILE A 13 13.87 28.41 23.07
C ILE A 13 14.93 27.89 22.10
N ASP A 14 16.19 28.26 22.31
CA ASP A 14 17.31 27.83 21.48
C ASP A 14 17.56 26.32 21.62
N ALA A 15 17.46 25.76 22.83
CA ALA A 15 17.55 24.32 23.04
C ALA A 15 16.44 23.55 22.28
N ARG A 16 15.20 24.06 22.30
CA ARG A 16 14.08 23.48 21.53
C ARG A 16 14.30 23.56 20.03
N ARG A 17 14.76 24.71 19.52
CA ARG A 17 15.10 24.88 18.09
C ARG A 17 16.24 23.96 17.67
N ASN A 18 17.27 23.80 18.50
CA ASN A 18 18.38 22.90 18.27
C ASN A 18 17.89 21.45 18.20
N ARG A 19 17.06 21.03 19.16
CA ARG A 19 16.45 19.69 19.12
C ARG A 19 15.65 19.46 17.83
N ALA A 20 14.82 20.42 17.42
CA ALA A 20 14.05 20.31 16.19
C ALA A 20 14.93 20.19 14.94
N ARG A 21 16.02 20.97 14.86
CA ARG A 21 17.02 20.88 13.77
C ARG A 21 17.71 19.51 13.74
N VAL A 22 18.10 19.00 14.90
CA VAL A 22 18.72 17.67 15.02
C VAL A 22 17.77 16.58 14.55
N LEU A 23 16.51 16.58 14.98
CA LEU A 23 15.54 15.56 14.58
C LEU A 23 15.22 15.63 13.08
N ALA A 24 15.13 16.83 12.50
CA ALA A 24 14.94 17.01 11.06
C ALA A 24 16.13 16.47 10.25
N ALA A 25 17.36 16.80 10.66
CA ALA A 25 18.58 16.31 10.02
C ALA A 25 18.72 14.79 10.17
N ALA A 26 18.40 14.25 11.35
CA ALA A 26 18.40 12.82 11.63
C ALA A 26 17.40 12.08 10.75
N GLN A 27 16.17 12.60 10.61
CA GLN A 27 15.15 12.01 9.74
C GLN A 27 15.62 11.88 8.29
N GLN A 28 16.25 12.93 7.75
CA GLN A 28 16.81 12.91 6.39
C GLN A 28 17.99 11.94 6.27
N ALA A 29 18.91 11.96 7.25
CA ALA A 29 20.09 11.12 7.24
C ALA A 29 19.76 9.63 7.36
N PHE A 30 18.82 9.26 8.24
CA PHE A 30 18.33 7.90 8.39
C PHE A 30 17.57 7.41 7.14
N ALA A 31 16.87 8.31 6.46
CA ALA A 31 16.23 7.97 5.21
C ALA A 31 17.22 7.58 4.11
N GLU A 32 18.28 8.37 3.98
CA GLU A 32 19.27 8.26 2.91
C GLU A 32 20.24 7.11 3.19
N TYR A 33 20.82 7.05 4.39
CA TYR A 33 21.91 6.13 4.72
C TYR A 33 21.49 5.00 5.67
N GLY A 34 20.23 4.96 6.13
CA GLY A 34 19.81 4.05 7.19
C GLY A 34 20.61 4.28 8.48
N MET A 35 20.80 3.22 9.26
CA MET A 35 21.52 3.27 10.53
C MET A 35 23.04 3.42 10.43
N SER A 36 23.60 3.46 9.21
CA SER A 36 25.04 3.61 9.00
C SER A 36 25.55 5.03 9.33
N VAL A 37 24.70 6.06 9.26
CA VAL A 37 25.11 7.46 9.53
C VAL A 37 25.51 7.69 10.98
N SER A 38 26.59 8.43 11.24
CA SER A 38 27.06 8.71 12.60
C SER A 38 26.30 9.88 13.25
N LEU A 39 26.27 9.90 14.60
CA LEU A 39 25.71 11.04 15.35
C LEU A 39 26.46 12.34 15.06
N SER A 40 27.77 12.28 14.87
CA SER A 40 28.60 13.43 14.49
C SER A 40 28.21 13.99 13.13
N GLU A 41 27.93 13.14 12.14
CA GLU A 41 27.47 13.57 10.82
C GLU A 41 26.07 14.20 10.89
N ILE A 42 25.17 13.66 11.70
CA ILE A 42 23.86 14.27 11.97
C ILE A 42 24.01 15.63 12.64
N ALA A 43 24.91 15.77 13.63
CA ALA A 43 25.20 17.04 14.30
C ALA A 43 25.69 18.09 13.31
N ARG A 44 26.60 17.70 12.41
CA ARG A 44 27.12 18.55 11.33
C ARG A 44 25.99 19.02 10.39
N ARG A 45 25.12 18.11 9.94
CA ARG A 45 23.95 18.44 9.10
C ARG A 45 22.96 19.37 9.79
N ALA A 46 22.76 19.19 11.09
CA ALA A 46 21.88 20.03 11.90
C ALA A 46 22.47 21.41 12.23
N GLY A 47 23.77 21.63 11.98
CA GLY A 47 24.49 22.84 12.35
C GLY A 47 24.54 23.03 13.87
N VAL A 48 24.77 21.95 14.63
CA VAL A 48 24.92 21.95 16.09
C VAL A 48 26.17 21.19 16.50
N GLY A 49 26.72 21.50 17.69
CA GLY A 49 27.87 20.76 18.23
C GLY A 49 27.54 19.31 18.58
N ALA A 50 28.47 18.38 18.34
CA ALA A 50 28.30 16.95 18.63
C ALA A 50 28.00 16.68 20.11
N GLY A 51 28.63 17.43 21.03
CA GLY A 51 28.33 17.34 22.47
C GLY A 51 26.88 17.69 22.82
N THR A 52 26.26 18.63 22.08
CA THR A 52 24.84 18.97 22.24
C THR A 52 23.94 17.81 21.82
N VAL A 53 24.28 17.11 20.73
CA VAL A 53 23.52 15.93 20.28
C VAL A 53 23.66 14.81 21.30
N HIS A 54 24.89 14.45 21.69
CA HIS A 54 25.15 13.38 22.65
C HIS A 54 24.48 13.61 24.02
N ARG A 55 24.39 14.86 24.48
CA ARG A 55 23.70 15.18 25.74
C ARG A 55 22.19 14.92 25.69
N HIS A 56 21.55 15.14 24.53
CA HIS A 56 20.11 14.93 24.36
C HIS A 56 19.76 13.54 23.87
N PHE A 57 20.69 12.88 23.18
CA PHE A 57 20.55 11.58 22.56
C PHE A 57 21.85 10.80 22.80
N PRO A 58 21.96 10.12 23.96
CA PRO A 58 23.18 9.40 24.33
C PRO A 58 23.54 8.32 23.30
N THR A 59 22.53 7.64 22.75
CA THR A 59 22.69 6.62 21.72
C THR A 59 22.00 6.98 20.40
N LYS A 60 22.41 6.33 19.30
CA LYS A 60 21.75 6.45 17.99
C LYS A 60 20.31 5.94 18.03
N LEU A 61 20.04 4.93 18.86
CA LEU A 61 18.70 4.40 19.09
C LEU A 61 17.81 5.44 19.80
N ASP A 62 18.30 6.14 20.82
CA ASP A 62 17.52 7.20 21.49
C ASP A 62 17.17 8.36 20.51
N LEU A 63 18.08 8.69 19.59
CA LEU A 63 17.81 9.67 18.55
C LEU A 63 16.73 9.16 17.58
N LEU A 64 16.81 7.91 17.19
CA LEU A 64 15.87 7.29 16.27
C LEU A 64 14.48 7.16 16.89
N GLU A 65 14.38 6.78 18.17
CA GLU A 65 13.15 6.78 18.95
C GLU A 65 12.47 8.15 18.87
N ALA A 66 13.23 9.21 19.15
CA ALA A 66 12.70 10.57 19.14
C ALA A 66 12.29 11.04 17.73
N VAL A 67 12.99 10.58 16.68
CA VAL A 67 12.60 10.84 15.29
C VAL A 67 11.29 10.15 14.94
N ILE A 68 11.13 8.88 15.32
CA ILE A 68 9.90 8.12 15.07
C ILE A 68 8.74 8.72 15.88
N GLN A 69 8.95 9.02 17.16
CA GLN A 69 7.95 9.67 18.02
C GLN A 69 7.50 11.01 17.43
N GLN A 70 8.43 11.89 17.05
CA GLN A 70 8.07 13.18 16.44
C GLN A 70 7.29 12.99 15.14
N ARG A 71 7.59 11.94 14.37
CA ARG A 71 6.84 11.63 13.15
C ARG A 71 5.43 11.16 13.46
N MET A 72 5.25 10.25 14.41
CA MET A 72 3.93 9.79 14.85
C MET A 72 3.11 10.95 15.40
N ASP A 73 3.70 11.84 16.21
CA ASP A 73 3.03 13.04 16.71
C ASP A 73 2.57 13.97 15.57
N ARG A 74 3.41 14.16 14.53
CA ARG A 74 3.04 14.95 13.35
C ARG A 74 1.91 14.32 12.54
N LEU A 75 1.97 13.01 12.30
CA LEU A 75 0.92 12.29 11.58
C LEU A 75 -0.39 12.29 12.37
N THR A 76 -0.31 12.12 13.69
CA THR A 76 -1.46 12.22 14.60
C THR A 76 -2.08 13.62 14.51
N ALA A 77 -1.28 14.67 14.68
CA ALA A 77 -1.77 16.05 14.58
C ALA A 77 -2.41 16.34 13.21
N ARG A 78 -1.81 15.82 12.13
CA ARG A 78 -2.36 15.93 10.78
C ARG A 78 -3.69 15.19 10.66
N ALA A 79 -3.78 13.96 11.14
CA ALA A 79 -5.03 13.21 11.11
C ALA A 79 -6.14 13.90 11.91
N LEU A 80 -5.81 14.45 13.09
CA LEU A 80 -6.75 15.23 13.90
C LEU A 80 -7.21 16.51 13.19
N SER A 81 -6.33 17.19 12.44
CA SER A 81 -6.70 18.38 11.66
C SER A 81 -7.70 18.11 10.53
N LEU A 82 -7.83 16.84 10.13
CA LEU A 82 -8.70 16.38 9.05
C LEU A 82 -10.05 15.84 9.55
N ARG A 83 -10.30 15.86 10.86
CA ARG A 83 -11.49 15.25 11.47
C ARG A 83 -12.79 15.90 11.02
N ASP A 84 -12.81 17.23 10.93
CA ASP A 84 -14.03 18.03 10.74
C ASP A 84 -14.12 18.66 9.35
N VAL A 85 -13.41 18.10 8.37
CA VAL A 85 -13.41 18.60 7.00
C VAL A 85 -14.66 18.13 6.24
N PRO A 86 -15.16 18.90 5.25
CA PRO A 86 -16.43 18.59 4.57
C PRO A 86 -16.45 17.29 3.77
N ASP A 87 -15.29 16.83 3.28
CA ASP A 87 -15.15 15.58 2.53
C ASP A 87 -14.23 14.61 3.29
N PRO A 88 -14.79 13.74 4.15
CA PRO A 88 -14.02 12.75 4.89
C PRO A 88 -13.30 11.74 3.99
N THR A 89 -13.86 11.45 2.81
CA THR A 89 -13.28 10.49 1.87
C THR A 89 -12.00 11.04 1.26
N ALA A 90 -12.08 12.25 0.70
CA ALA A 90 -10.90 12.92 0.16
C ALA A 90 -9.85 13.11 1.24
N ALA A 91 -10.25 13.53 2.45
CA ALA A 91 -9.34 13.72 3.57
C ALA A 91 -8.56 12.45 3.96
N PHE A 92 -9.24 11.30 4.02
CA PHE A 92 -8.61 10.02 4.30
C PHE A 92 -7.64 9.60 3.19
N LEU A 93 -8.06 9.68 1.92
CA LEU A 93 -7.20 9.30 0.79
C LEU A 93 -5.99 10.22 0.64
N ASP A 94 -6.16 11.52 0.86
CA ASP A 94 -5.09 12.50 0.88
C ASP A 94 -4.12 12.22 2.04
N PHE A 95 -4.63 11.89 3.22
CA PHE A 95 -3.81 11.48 4.35
C PHE A 95 -2.97 10.24 4.04
N CYS A 96 -3.59 9.19 3.49
CA CYS A 96 -2.90 7.97 3.07
C CYS A 96 -1.82 8.27 2.01
N THR A 97 -2.15 9.09 1.02
CA THR A 97 -1.22 9.55 -0.02
C THR A 97 -0.05 10.32 0.58
N GLU A 98 -0.30 11.22 1.55
CA GLU A 98 0.73 11.97 2.26
C GLU A 98 1.68 11.04 3.03
N VAL A 99 1.14 10.07 3.78
CA VAL A 99 1.93 9.09 4.53
C VAL A 99 2.84 8.29 3.60
N VAL A 100 2.30 7.83 2.47
CA VAL A 100 3.01 7.01 1.50
C VAL A 100 4.01 7.83 0.67
N THR A 101 3.77 9.09 0.37
CA THR A 101 4.72 9.94 -0.39
C THR A 101 5.83 10.51 0.48
N ARG A 102 5.57 10.82 1.75
CA ARG A 102 6.57 11.35 2.70
C ARG A 102 7.41 10.23 3.35
N THR A 103 7.70 9.19 2.58
CA THR A 103 8.32 7.92 2.97
C THR A 103 9.81 7.91 3.35
N PRO A 104 10.66 8.95 3.16
CA PRO A 104 12.09 8.81 3.46
C PRO A 104 12.38 8.18 4.84
N GLY A 105 11.58 8.51 5.87
CA GLY A 105 11.78 7.96 7.22
C GLY A 105 11.28 6.53 7.51
N ASN A 106 10.60 5.81 6.59
CA ASN A 106 10.07 4.47 6.91
C ASN A 106 11.14 3.37 6.90
N LYS A 107 12.25 3.55 6.17
CA LYS A 107 13.36 2.59 6.14
C LYS A 107 13.90 2.30 7.55
N ALA A 108 14.34 3.35 8.24
CA ALA A 108 14.85 3.23 9.60
C ALA A 108 13.78 2.88 10.64
N MET A 109 12.50 3.03 10.30
CA MET A 109 11.39 2.61 11.17
C MET A 109 11.14 1.10 11.05
N CYS A 110 11.15 0.54 9.83
CA CYS A 110 11.04 -0.90 9.61
C CYS A 110 12.24 -1.65 10.20
N ASP A 111 13.46 -1.18 9.93
CA ASP A 111 14.69 -1.83 10.42
C ASP A 111 14.78 -1.90 11.96
N VAL A 112 14.02 -1.05 12.66
CA VAL A 112 13.96 -0.98 14.13
C VAL A 112 12.84 -1.81 14.73
N LEU A 113 11.69 -1.89 14.04
CA LEU A 113 10.59 -2.74 14.46
C LEU A 113 10.94 -4.23 14.32
N ASP A 114 11.90 -4.56 13.45
CA ASP A 114 12.45 -5.91 13.29
C ASP A 114 13.56 -6.25 14.33
N ALA A 115 13.92 -5.33 15.23
CA ALA A 115 14.94 -5.56 16.25
C ALA A 115 14.35 -6.22 17.51
N ASP A 116 14.90 -7.38 17.89
CA ASP A 116 14.39 -8.24 18.98
C ASP A 116 14.94 -7.86 20.37
N ASP A 117 15.21 -6.57 20.60
CA ASP A 117 15.92 -6.05 21.78
C ASP A 117 15.01 -5.34 22.80
N GLY A 118 13.70 -5.63 22.78
CA GLY A 118 12.71 -5.00 23.66
C GLY A 118 12.25 -3.62 23.20
N TRP A 119 12.46 -3.33 21.91
CA TRP A 119 11.96 -2.15 21.21
C TRP A 119 10.58 -2.45 20.58
N PRO A 120 9.62 -1.51 20.49
CA PRO A 120 9.63 -0.11 20.92
C PRO A 120 9.35 0.11 22.42
N ARG A 121 10.00 1.14 22.99
CA ARG A 121 9.76 1.59 24.39
C ARG A 121 8.37 2.20 24.56
N THR A 122 7.91 2.33 25.81
CA THR A 122 6.57 2.82 26.19
C THR A 122 6.19 4.18 25.58
N LEU A 123 7.14 5.11 25.44
CA LEU A 123 6.86 6.43 24.83
C LEU A 123 6.52 6.32 23.35
N LEU A 124 7.18 5.42 22.64
CA LEU A 124 6.91 5.16 21.24
C LEU A 124 5.62 4.35 21.06
N GLN A 125 5.29 3.46 22.01
CA GLN A 125 3.99 2.77 22.08
C GLN A 125 2.84 3.79 22.24
N ASP A 126 2.93 4.71 23.20
CA ASP A 126 1.90 5.76 23.40
C ASP A 126 1.69 6.63 22.15
N ALA A 127 2.79 7.03 21.48
CA ALA A 127 2.70 7.78 20.24
C ALA A 127 2.05 6.96 19.10
N GLY A 128 2.35 5.66 19.04
CA GLY A 128 1.71 4.71 18.12
C GLY A 128 0.21 4.57 18.39
N ASP A 129 -0.19 4.40 19.64
CA ASP A 129 -1.60 4.27 20.04
C ASP A 129 -2.40 5.53 19.72
N ARG A 130 -1.84 6.72 20.02
CA ARG A 130 -2.46 8.01 19.64
C ARG A 130 -2.62 8.14 18.13
N PHE A 131 -1.63 7.68 17.36
CA PHE A 131 -1.71 7.67 15.90
C PHE A 131 -2.78 6.70 15.38
N HIS A 132 -2.81 5.47 15.90
CA HIS A 132 -3.80 4.46 15.53
C HIS A 132 -5.23 4.94 15.80
N LEU A 133 -5.46 5.57 16.96
CA LEU A 133 -6.76 6.14 17.30
C LEU A 133 -7.16 7.25 16.32
N ALA A 134 -6.24 8.17 16.00
CA ALA A 134 -6.52 9.25 15.06
C ALA A 134 -6.80 8.73 13.63
N LEU A 135 -6.06 7.70 13.19
CA LEU A 135 -6.28 7.05 11.91
C LEU A 135 -7.62 6.30 11.87
N SER A 136 -7.99 5.61 12.95
CA SER A 136 -9.30 4.96 13.09
C SER A 136 -10.44 5.94 12.88
N HIS A 137 -10.38 7.11 13.51
CA HIS A 137 -11.42 8.13 13.33
C HIS A 137 -11.56 8.64 11.89
N LEU A 138 -10.45 8.80 11.17
CA LEU A 138 -10.50 9.19 9.76
C LEU A 138 -11.10 8.08 8.90
N LEU A 139 -10.64 6.84 9.10
CA LEU A 139 -11.16 5.67 8.40
C LEU A 139 -12.67 5.52 8.62
N ASP A 140 -13.12 5.55 9.87
CA ASP A 140 -14.53 5.43 10.22
C ASP A 140 -15.38 6.52 9.56
N SER A 141 -14.86 7.75 9.48
CA SER A 141 -15.58 8.88 8.88
C SER A 141 -15.68 8.74 7.36
N ALA A 142 -14.61 8.29 6.70
CA ALA A 142 -14.62 8.02 5.27
C ALA A 142 -15.50 6.81 4.90
N GLN A 143 -15.53 5.79 5.75
CA GLN A 143 -16.43 4.63 5.60
C GLN A 143 -17.90 5.03 5.80
N ARG A 144 -18.22 5.85 6.82
CA ARG A 144 -19.58 6.40 7.01
C ARG A 144 -20.03 7.27 5.83
N ALA A 145 -19.10 7.99 5.20
CA ALA A 145 -19.37 8.77 3.99
C ALA A 145 -19.52 7.89 2.73
N GLY A 146 -19.25 6.59 2.82
CA GLY A 146 -19.41 5.63 1.72
C GLY A 146 -18.32 5.69 0.65
N GLY A 147 -17.26 6.47 0.84
CA GLY A 147 -16.18 6.60 -0.14
C GLY A 147 -15.02 5.61 0.06
N VAL A 148 -14.96 4.95 1.21
CA VAL A 148 -13.97 3.91 1.56
C VAL A 148 -14.71 2.62 1.90
N ARG A 149 -14.17 1.47 1.46
CA ARG A 149 -14.76 0.16 1.71
C ARG A 149 -14.88 -0.15 3.21
N ALA A 150 -16.02 -0.71 3.61
CA ALA A 150 -16.39 -0.90 5.03
C ALA A 150 -15.67 -2.06 5.73
N ASP A 151 -15.04 -2.96 4.97
CA ASP A 151 -14.29 -4.11 5.49
C ASP A 151 -12.81 -3.80 5.75
N LEU A 152 -12.32 -2.59 5.43
CA LEU A 152 -10.98 -2.17 5.80
C LEU A 152 -10.87 -1.93 7.30
N THR A 153 -9.84 -2.51 7.90
CA THR A 153 -9.42 -2.22 9.28
C THR A 153 -8.21 -1.29 9.31
N VAL A 154 -7.95 -0.66 10.45
CA VAL A 154 -6.71 0.13 10.66
C VAL A 154 -5.46 -0.73 10.42
N ALA A 155 -5.50 -2.01 10.78
CA ALA A 155 -4.38 -2.93 10.54
C ALA A 155 -4.10 -3.12 9.03
N ASP A 156 -5.15 -3.21 8.21
CA ASP A 156 -5.00 -3.30 6.75
C ASP A 156 -4.39 -2.01 6.17
N VAL A 157 -4.83 -0.84 6.66
CA VAL A 157 -4.26 0.46 6.23
C VAL A 157 -2.77 0.53 6.56
N LEU A 158 -2.38 0.13 7.77
CA LEU A 158 -0.97 0.10 8.19
C LEU A 158 -0.15 -0.91 7.37
N ALA A 159 -0.72 -2.08 7.04
CA ALA A 159 -0.09 -3.06 6.17
C ALA A 159 0.11 -2.51 4.75
N ILE A 160 -0.88 -1.79 4.20
CA ILE A 160 -0.77 -1.10 2.91
C ILE A 160 0.34 -0.04 2.95
N PHE A 161 0.45 0.76 4.02
CA PHE A 161 1.55 1.71 4.17
C PHE A 161 2.92 1.02 4.13
N SER A 162 3.09 -0.06 4.88
CA SER A 162 4.32 -0.87 4.87
C SER A 162 4.63 -1.44 3.48
N GLY A 163 3.62 -1.97 2.78
CA GLY A 163 3.75 -2.48 1.41
C GLY A 163 4.15 -1.40 0.40
N CYS A 164 3.50 -0.24 0.43
CA CYS A 164 3.81 0.88 -0.46
C CYS A 164 5.23 1.41 -0.26
N VAL A 165 5.74 1.38 0.97
CA VAL A 165 7.14 1.73 1.29
C VAL A 165 8.09 0.72 0.67
N ALA A 166 7.82 -0.58 0.81
CA ALA A 166 8.63 -1.63 0.20
C ALA A 166 8.66 -1.50 -1.33
N ILE A 167 7.52 -1.21 -1.96
CA ILE A 167 7.41 -0.97 -3.41
C ILE A 167 8.26 0.23 -3.84
N GLN A 168 8.21 1.34 -3.10
CA GLN A 168 9.00 2.53 -3.41
C GLN A 168 10.51 2.27 -3.32
N ARG A 169 10.95 1.41 -2.38
CA ARG A 169 12.36 1.00 -2.26
C ARG A 169 12.87 0.32 -3.53
N VAL A 170 12.05 -0.55 -4.14
CA VAL A 170 12.45 -1.28 -5.36
C VAL A 170 12.35 -0.40 -6.60
N SER A 171 11.42 0.55 -6.60
CA SER A 171 11.10 1.35 -7.79
C SER A 171 12.06 2.54 -8.02
N ASN A 172 12.91 2.91 -7.05
CA ASN A 172 13.78 4.12 -7.07
C ASN A 172 13.05 5.43 -7.44
N ALA A 173 11.72 5.45 -7.37
CA ALA A 173 10.88 6.60 -7.69
C ALA A 173 10.78 7.49 -6.45
N HIS A 174 11.72 8.42 -6.29
CA HIS A 174 11.78 9.28 -5.11
C HIS A 174 10.80 10.47 -5.15
N ARG A 175 10.07 10.69 -6.26
CA ARG A 175 9.16 11.84 -6.42
C ARG A 175 7.73 11.50 -6.83
N GLU A 176 7.50 10.38 -7.51
CA GLU A 176 6.17 9.95 -7.94
C GLU A 176 5.81 8.65 -7.26
N LEU A 177 4.54 8.49 -6.87
CA LEU A 177 4.05 7.21 -6.40
C LEU A 177 4.24 6.18 -7.51
N ALA A 178 4.99 5.12 -7.20
CA ALA A 178 5.08 3.98 -8.10
C ALA A 178 3.66 3.50 -8.41
N ARG A 179 3.36 3.23 -9.68
CA ARG A 179 2.03 2.78 -10.13
C ARG A 179 1.40 1.71 -9.22
N PRO A 180 2.13 0.69 -8.71
CA PRO A 180 1.55 -0.29 -7.78
C PRO A 180 1.08 0.32 -6.45
N ALA A 181 1.76 1.34 -5.92
CA ALA A 181 1.34 2.04 -4.70
C ALA A 181 0.03 2.83 -4.93
N THR A 182 -0.11 3.49 -6.08
CA THR A 182 -1.37 4.14 -6.47
C THR A 182 -2.51 3.12 -6.57
N MET A 183 -2.26 1.97 -7.20
CA MET A 183 -3.26 0.89 -7.28
C MET A 183 -3.70 0.37 -5.91
N LEU A 184 -2.78 0.25 -4.95
CA LEU A 184 -3.11 -0.16 -3.58
C LEU A 184 -3.97 0.87 -2.85
N LEU A 185 -3.69 2.17 -3.04
CA LEU A 185 -4.50 3.25 -2.47
C LEU A 185 -5.88 3.33 -3.12
N ASP A 186 -5.96 3.14 -4.44
CA ASP A 186 -7.24 3.09 -5.17
C ASP A 186 -8.11 1.91 -4.70
N ALA A 187 -7.50 0.78 -4.33
CA ALA A 187 -8.20 -0.41 -3.81
C ALA A 187 -8.88 -0.18 -2.45
N MET A 188 -8.64 0.96 -1.80
CA MET A 188 -9.32 1.36 -0.56
C MET A 188 -10.68 2.00 -0.80
N ARG A 189 -10.92 2.53 -2.02
CA ARG A 189 -12.19 3.16 -2.36
C ARG A 189 -13.34 2.14 -2.33
N ALA A 190 -14.55 2.64 -2.12
CA ALA A 190 -15.75 1.82 -1.98
C ALA A 190 -16.20 1.07 -3.25
N GLU A 191 -15.53 1.20 -4.41
CA GLU A 191 -16.00 0.59 -5.66
C GLU A 191 -16.03 -0.96 -5.61
N SER A 192 -17.26 -1.45 -5.44
CA SER A 192 -17.82 -2.78 -5.71
C SER A 192 -16.90 -3.98 -5.50
N ALA A 193 -16.80 -4.44 -4.25
CA ALA A 193 -16.68 -5.84 -3.85
C ALA A 193 -15.91 -6.76 -4.83
N VAL A 194 -14.68 -6.41 -5.21
CA VAL A 194 -13.78 -7.40 -5.82
C VAL A 194 -13.13 -8.13 -4.66
N THR A 195 -13.59 -9.35 -4.45
CA THR A 195 -13.15 -10.34 -3.45
C THR A 195 -13.76 -10.13 -2.05
N LYS A 196 -14.89 -10.81 -1.79
CA LYS A 196 -15.13 -11.37 -0.46
C LYS A 196 -14.10 -12.50 -0.25
N PRO A 197 -13.15 -12.43 0.70
CA PRO A 197 -12.66 -13.64 1.33
C PRO A 197 -13.62 -13.92 2.49
N GLU A 198 -14.69 -14.67 2.24
CA GLU A 198 -15.40 -15.32 3.35
C GLU A 198 -14.46 -16.38 3.92
N ASN A 199 -13.79 -16.06 5.03
CA ASN A 199 -13.24 -17.09 5.90
C ASN A 199 -13.31 -16.62 7.36
N SER A 200 -14.52 -16.65 7.92
CA SER A 200 -14.66 -16.75 9.38
C SER A 200 -14.28 -18.17 9.80
N PRO A 201 -13.37 -18.38 10.77
CA PRO A 201 -13.05 -19.71 11.28
C PRO A 201 -14.17 -20.17 12.22
N GLY A 202 -15.31 -20.52 11.66
CA GLY A 202 -16.39 -21.23 12.35
C GLY A 202 -16.19 -22.73 12.18
N GLY A 203 -15.88 -23.42 13.27
CA GLY A 203 -15.61 -24.86 13.31
C GLY A 203 -16.65 -25.68 12.55
N ARG A 204 -16.19 -26.39 11.51
CA ARG A 204 -17.02 -27.38 10.80
C ARG A 204 -16.74 -28.78 11.35
N ASN A 205 -17.26 -29.03 12.55
CA ASN A 205 -17.68 -30.37 12.92
C ASN A 205 -19.15 -30.47 12.51
N GLY A 206 -19.39 -30.98 11.31
CA GLY A 206 -20.71 -31.09 10.72
C GLY A 206 -20.71 -32.19 9.67
N SER A 207 -20.66 -33.43 10.14
CA SER A 207 -21.25 -34.58 9.45
C SER A 207 -22.74 -34.30 9.25
N GLY A 208 -23.06 -33.57 8.18
CA GLY A 208 -24.40 -33.35 7.67
C GLY A 208 -24.45 -33.91 6.26
N ALA A 209 -25.24 -34.97 6.08
CA ALA A 209 -25.57 -35.53 4.78
C ALA A 209 -26.17 -34.44 3.89
N GLY A 210 -25.35 -33.89 2.99
CA GLY A 210 -25.78 -32.98 1.94
C GLY A 210 -26.33 -33.78 0.77
N ASP A 211 -27.63 -34.02 0.81
CA ASP A 211 -28.42 -34.43 -0.36
C ASP A 211 -28.43 -33.26 -1.36
N GLU A 212 -27.43 -33.19 -2.24
CA GLU A 212 -27.45 -32.36 -3.43
C GLU A 212 -27.42 -33.25 -4.67
N SER A 213 -28.62 -33.75 -4.99
CA SER A 213 -29.00 -34.33 -6.26
C SER A 213 -28.83 -33.31 -7.40
N ALA A 214 -27.58 -32.97 -7.76
CA ALA A 214 -27.27 -32.48 -9.09
C ALA A 214 -27.43 -33.66 -10.07
N GLY A 215 -28.49 -33.61 -10.89
CA GLY A 215 -28.74 -34.58 -11.95
C GLY A 215 -27.49 -34.78 -12.83
N PRO A 216 -27.29 -35.97 -13.42
CA PRO A 216 -26.12 -36.22 -14.26
C PRO A 216 -26.14 -35.23 -15.43
N GLY A 217 -25.12 -34.38 -15.53
CA GLY A 217 -24.96 -33.48 -16.67
C GLY A 217 -25.01 -34.29 -17.97
N ARG A 218 -25.63 -33.75 -19.02
CA ARG A 218 -25.65 -34.40 -20.35
C ARG A 218 -24.48 -33.90 -21.20
N CYS A 219 -23.93 -34.80 -22.01
CA CYS A 219 -22.87 -34.48 -22.95
C CYS A 219 -23.40 -33.50 -24.01
N PRO A 220 -22.75 -32.33 -24.24
CA PRO A 220 -23.23 -31.32 -25.18
C PRO A 220 -23.09 -31.75 -26.66
N ILE A 221 -22.54 -32.93 -26.93
CA ILE A 221 -22.29 -33.43 -28.29
C ILE A 221 -23.27 -34.51 -28.71
N CYS A 222 -23.71 -35.37 -27.78
CA CYS A 222 -24.58 -36.52 -28.06
C CYS A 222 -25.73 -36.68 -27.06
N ALA A 223 -25.88 -35.77 -26.09
CA ALA A 223 -26.88 -35.79 -25.02
C ALA A 223 -26.84 -37.01 -24.07
N ALA A 224 -25.85 -37.90 -24.21
CA ALA A 224 -25.63 -39.01 -23.28
C ALA A 224 -25.29 -38.49 -21.88
N GLU A 225 -25.69 -39.24 -20.86
CA GLU A 225 -25.40 -38.89 -19.47
C GLU A 225 -23.89 -38.96 -19.19
N LEU A 226 -23.40 -37.98 -18.45
CA LEU A 226 -21.99 -37.89 -18.08
C LEU A 226 -21.72 -38.82 -16.88
N PRO A 227 -20.56 -39.51 -16.87
CA PRO A 227 -20.18 -40.32 -15.72
C PRO A 227 -20.13 -39.45 -14.46
N ARG A 228 -20.85 -39.87 -13.41
CA ARG A 228 -20.74 -39.26 -12.09
C ARG A 228 -19.37 -39.61 -11.51
N SER A 229 -18.54 -38.61 -11.23
CA SER A 229 -17.29 -38.83 -10.50
C SER A 229 -17.57 -38.61 -9.01
N SER A 230 -17.17 -39.58 -8.17
CA SER A 230 -17.33 -39.49 -6.72
C SER A 230 -16.28 -38.59 -6.06
N THR A 231 -15.18 -38.30 -6.78
CA THR A 231 -14.18 -37.29 -6.41
C THR A 231 -13.61 -36.64 -7.66
N GLY A 232 -13.42 -35.32 -7.65
CA GLY A 232 -12.77 -34.57 -8.74
C GLY A 232 -13.73 -33.75 -9.61
N ARG A 233 -13.17 -33.13 -10.66
CA ARG A 233 -13.92 -32.24 -11.57
C ARG A 233 -14.85 -33.07 -12.46
N PRO A 234 -16.16 -32.74 -12.55
CA PRO A 234 -17.12 -33.52 -13.34
C PRO A 234 -16.73 -33.59 -14.81
N ALA A 235 -16.92 -34.76 -15.42
CA ALA A 235 -16.59 -34.99 -16.82
C ALA A 235 -17.48 -34.11 -17.72
N ARG A 236 -16.87 -33.34 -18.63
CA ARG A 236 -17.60 -32.44 -19.55
C ARG A 236 -18.12 -33.15 -20.82
N TYR A 237 -17.61 -34.34 -21.14
CA TYR A 237 -17.99 -35.14 -22.32
C TYR A 237 -18.04 -36.62 -21.94
N CYS A 238 -18.98 -37.37 -22.53
CA CYS A 238 -19.20 -38.78 -22.17
C CYS A 238 -18.08 -39.73 -22.65
N SER A 239 -17.29 -39.32 -23.65
CA SER A 239 -16.22 -40.15 -24.21
C SER A 239 -15.12 -39.32 -24.91
N PRO A 240 -13.93 -39.89 -25.14
CA PRO A 240 -12.89 -39.27 -25.96
C PRO A 240 -13.36 -38.89 -27.36
N ALA A 241 -14.25 -39.68 -27.97
CA ALA A 241 -14.83 -39.39 -29.29
C ALA A 241 -15.68 -38.11 -29.28
N CYS A 242 -16.52 -37.91 -28.26
CA CYS A 242 -17.29 -36.67 -28.12
C CYS A 242 -16.38 -35.45 -27.88
N ARG A 243 -15.28 -35.63 -27.12
CA ARG A 243 -14.28 -34.58 -26.93
C ARG A 243 -13.61 -34.18 -28.25
N GLN A 244 -13.22 -35.15 -29.08
CA GLN A 244 -12.63 -34.87 -30.40
C GLN A 244 -13.63 -34.20 -31.35
N LYS A 245 -14.91 -34.63 -31.34
CA LYS A 245 -15.97 -34.01 -32.14
C LYS A 245 -16.23 -32.56 -31.74
N ALA A 246 -16.21 -32.26 -30.44
CA ALA A 246 -16.28 -30.88 -29.92
C ALA A 246 -15.09 -30.03 -30.40
N HIS A 247 -13.88 -30.58 -30.38
CA HIS A 247 -12.67 -29.89 -30.85
C HIS A 247 -12.72 -29.59 -32.36
N ARG A 248 -13.16 -30.56 -33.17
CA ARG A 248 -13.34 -30.36 -34.62
C ARG A 248 -14.39 -29.29 -34.92
N ARG A 249 -15.54 -29.29 -34.22
CA ARG A 249 -16.58 -28.24 -34.38
C ARG A 249 -16.03 -26.84 -34.07
N ARG A 250 -15.26 -26.68 -32.99
CA ARG A 250 -14.63 -25.38 -32.67
C ARG A 250 -13.63 -24.95 -33.73
N ARG A 251 -12.86 -25.87 -34.30
CA ARG A 251 -11.93 -25.56 -35.39
C ARG A 251 -12.63 -25.25 -36.71
N ALA A 252 -13.77 -25.87 -37.00
CA ALA A 252 -14.58 -25.54 -38.17
C ALA A 252 -15.25 -24.17 -38.04
N VAL A 253 -15.70 -23.80 -36.84
CA VAL A 253 -16.24 -22.46 -36.55
C VAL A 253 -15.14 -21.39 -36.49
N GLY A 254 -13.91 -21.77 -36.13
CA GLY A 254 -12.73 -20.88 -36.15
C GLY A 254 -11.95 -20.86 -37.48
N ALA A 255 -12.47 -21.50 -38.54
CA ALA A 255 -11.87 -21.53 -39.87
C ALA A 255 -12.84 -20.95 -40.91
N GLU A 256 -13.30 -19.72 -40.68
CA GLU A 256 -13.74 -18.86 -41.78
C GLU A 256 -12.50 -18.32 -42.54
N PRO A 257 -12.51 -18.28 -43.88
CA PRO A 257 -11.37 -17.80 -44.64
C PRO A 257 -11.30 -16.27 -44.61
N VAL A 258 -10.25 -15.72 -43.98
CA VAL A 258 -9.87 -14.31 -44.12
C VAL A 258 -9.09 -14.14 -45.42
N VAL A 259 -9.76 -14.08 -46.58
CA VAL A 259 -9.21 -13.45 -47.80
C VAL A 259 -10.36 -13.02 -48.73
N ALA A 260 -10.65 -11.70 -48.80
CA ALA A 260 -11.07 -10.98 -50.03
C ALA A 260 -11.36 -9.48 -49.76
N GLU A 261 -10.37 -8.68 -49.35
CA GLU A 261 -10.39 -7.23 -49.64
C GLU A 261 -8.99 -6.60 -49.54
N ARG A 262 -8.10 -7.02 -50.44
CA ARG A 262 -6.81 -6.36 -50.71
C ARG A 262 -6.53 -6.36 -52.21
N ALA A 263 -7.34 -5.63 -52.96
CA ALA A 263 -7.05 -5.25 -54.34
C ALA A 263 -7.98 -4.10 -54.79
N THR A 264 -7.75 -2.87 -54.30
CA THR A 264 -8.21 -1.59 -54.93
C THR A 264 -7.68 -0.34 -54.19
N ALA A 265 -6.40 -0.31 -53.79
CA ALA A 265 -5.80 0.92 -53.24
C ALA A 265 -4.33 1.17 -53.63
N ALA A 266 -3.79 0.42 -54.60
CA ALA A 266 -2.42 0.60 -55.10
C ALA A 266 -2.34 1.25 -56.50
N SER A 267 -3.43 1.85 -56.99
CA SER A 267 -3.46 2.57 -58.28
C SER A 267 -3.86 4.05 -58.17
N ARG A 268 -3.78 4.66 -56.97
CA ARG A 268 -4.06 6.11 -56.79
C ARG A 268 -2.88 6.95 -56.27
N THR A 269 -1.68 6.38 -56.18
CA THR A 269 -0.48 7.10 -55.70
C THR A 269 0.55 7.43 -56.78
N VAL A 270 0.31 7.06 -58.05
CA VAL A 270 1.25 7.37 -59.16
C VAL A 270 0.80 8.58 -60.00
N ASP A 271 -0.43 9.10 -59.82
CA ASP A 271 -0.97 10.19 -60.65
C ASP A 271 -1.01 11.58 -59.95
N ARG A 272 -0.42 11.73 -58.75
CA ARG A 272 -0.33 13.02 -58.03
C ARG A 272 1.10 13.58 -57.92
N ALA A 273 2.07 12.98 -58.60
CA ALA A 273 3.45 13.47 -58.68
C ALA A 273 3.84 13.97 -60.09
N ARG A 274 2.87 14.28 -60.95
CA ARG A 274 3.10 14.85 -62.29
C ARG A 274 2.30 16.10 -62.65
N ARG A 275 1.60 16.71 -61.68
CA ARG A 275 1.00 18.05 -61.80
C ARG A 275 1.03 18.76 -60.45
N VAL A 276 2.19 19.35 -60.14
CA VAL A 276 2.46 20.66 -59.50
C VAL A 276 3.96 20.69 -59.23
#